data_AF-A0A4Q2FJN4-F1
#
_entry.id   AF-A0A4Q2FJN4-F1
#
_cell.length_a   1.000
_cell.length_b   1.000
_cell.length_c   1.000
_cell.angle_alpha   90.00
_cell.angle_beta   90.00
_cell.angle_gamma   90.00
#
_symmetry.space_group_name_H-M   'P 1'
#
loop_
_entity.id
_entity.type
_entity.pdbx_description
1 polymer ?
#
loop_
_entity_poly.entity_id
_entity_poly.type
_entity_poly.pdbx_seq_one_letter_code
_entity_poly.pdbx_strand_id
1 'polypeptide(L)'
;GMNAHTLGIELVNTGRYPDWFDSRHQAMDEAYTEAQLQALEQLLLALVAHYPSLRRIAGHDQLDLERVPASDDATLTVARKRDPGPLFPWARVLAKVPLQPVG
;
A
#
# COMPACT_ATOMS: atom_id res chain seq x y z
N GLY A 1 11.66 -10.42 1.97
CA GLY A 1 11.23 -9.49 0.91
C GLY A 1 10.76 -10.28 -0.28
N MET A 2 9.71 -9.83 -0.96
CA MET A 2 9.08 -10.52 -2.10
C MET A 2 9.53 -9.99 -3.47
N ASN A 3 10.50 -9.06 -3.49
CA ASN A 3 10.87 -8.25 -4.66
C ASN A 3 11.19 -9.05 -5.93
N ALA A 4 11.74 -10.26 -5.81
CA ALA A 4 12.05 -11.11 -6.97
C ALA A 4 10.80 -11.64 -7.70
N HIS A 5 9.62 -11.55 -7.09
CA HIS A 5 8.39 -12.17 -7.56
C HIS A 5 7.19 -11.21 -7.56
N THR A 6 7.43 -9.91 -7.41
CA THR A 6 6.40 -8.88 -7.31
C THR A 6 6.66 -7.71 -8.23
N LEU A 7 5.58 -7.09 -8.73
CA LEU A 7 5.62 -5.77 -9.34
C LEU A 7 5.22 -4.75 -8.27
N GLY A 8 6.08 -3.74 -8.04
CA GLY A 8 5.76 -2.62 -7.16
C GLY A 8 5.08 -1.50 -7.93
N ILE A 9 4.01 -0.93 -7.37
CA ILE A 9 3.33 0.26 -7.89
C ILE A 9 3.32 1.29 -6.77
N GLU A 10 3.91 2.45 -7.02
CA GLU A 10 3.94 3.56 -6.08
C GLU A 10 2.86 4.57 -6.44
N LEU A 11 2.09 5.01 -5.45
CA LEU A 11 1.07 6.04 -5.59
C LEU A 11 1.52 7.27 -4.80
N VAL A 12 1.47 8.45 -5.43
CA VAL A 12 1.80 9.69 -4.74
C VAL A 12 0.73 9.98 -3.68
N ASN A 13 1.13 9.92 -2.42
CA ASN A 13 0.34 10.23 -1.24
C ASN A 13 1.33 10.64 -0.13
N THR A 14 1.00 11.67 0.66
CA THR A 14 1.86 12.20 1.72
C THR A 14 2.12 11.16 2.81
N GLY A 15 1.18 10.24 3.03
CA GLY A 15 1.30 9.18 4.01
C GLY A 15 1.57 9.74 5.42
N ARG A 16 2.72 9.38 6.00
CA ARG A 16 3.18 9.86 7.33
C ARG A 16 4.27 10.93 7.25
N TYR A 17 4.53 11.51 6.08
CA TYR A 17 5.54 12.57 5.95
C TYR A 17 5.17 13.80 6.81
N PRO A 18 6.15 14.51 7.41
CA PRO A 18 7.59 14.20 7.43
C PRO A 18 8.01 13.23 8.54
N ASP A 19 7.13 12.95 9.50
CA ASP A 19 7.44 12.28 10.75
C ASP A 19 7.10 10.78 10.71
N TRP A 20 7.60 10.06 9.70
CA TRP A 20 7.18 8.69 9.38
C TRP A 20 7.18 7.69 10.55
N PHE A 21 8.14 7.83 11.47
CA PHE A 21 8.34 6.93 12.60
C PHE A 21 8.04 7.57 13.96
N ASP A 22 7.52 8.79 14.01
CA ASP A 22 7.10 9.41 15.27
C ASP A 22 5.79 8.76 15.74
N SER A 23 5.75 8.30 16.98
CA SER A 23 4.64 7.55 17.56
C SER A 23 3.31 8.33 17.55
N ARG A 24 3.39 9.67 17.51
CA ARG A 24 2.24 10.59 17.50
C ARG A 24 1.78 10.91 16.08
N HIS A 25 2.55 10.55 15.04
CA HIS A 25 2.29 10.88 13.63
C HIS A 25 2.08 9.63 12.78
N GLN A 26 1.15 8.78 13.21
CA GLN A 26 0.90 7.48 12.58
C GLN A 26 -0.34 7.44 11.68
N ALA A 27 -1.13 8.51 11.65
CA ALA A 27 -2.30 8.63 10.77
C ALA A 27 -1.87 8.80 9.29
N MET A 28 -2.74 8.40 8.38
CA MET A 28 -2.57 8.53 6.92
C MET A 28 -3.91 8.99 6.35
N ASP A 29 -4.16 10.30 6.44
CA ASP A 29 -5.50 10.89 6.28
C ASP A 29 -5.71 11.54 4.90
N GLU A 30 -4.71 11.47 4.01
CA GLU A 30 -4.86 11.93 2.63
C GLU A 30 -5.60 10.88 1.79
N ALA A 31 -6.74 11.27 1.23
CA ALA A 31 -7.47 10.45 0.28
C ALA A 31 -6.75 10.37 -1.08
N TYR A 32 -6.81 9.20 -1.72
CA TYR A 32 -6.36 9.05 -3.11
C TYR A 32 -7.30 9.78 -4.07
N THR A 33 -6.74 10.52 -5.02
CA THR A 33 -7.56 11.26 -6.00
C THR A 33 -8.25 10.32 -6.98
N GLU A 34 -9.43 10.72 -7.48
CA GLU A 34 -10.15 9.95 -8.51
C GLU A 34 -9.30 9.65 -9.74
N ALA A 35 -8.48 10.61 -10.19
CA ALA A 35 -7.60 10.43 -11.34
C ALA A 35 -6.54 9.34 -11.08
N GLN A 36 -5.93 9.32 -9.89
CA GLN A 36 -4.97 8.27 -9.53
C GLN A 36 -5.64 6.89 -9.47
N LEU A 37 -6.84 6.80 -8.90
CA LEU A 37 -7.57 5.54 -8.80
C LEU A 37 -7.95 4.99 -10.18
N GLN A 38 -8.45 5.84 -11.08
CA GLN A 38 -8.77 5.44 -12.45
C GLN A 38 -7.52 4.99 -13.23
N ALA A 39 -6.40 5.71 -13.08
CA ALA A 39 -5.14 5.33 -13.71
C ALA A 39 -4.62 3.98 -13.17
N LEU A 40 -4.72 3.76 -11.86
CA LEU A 40 -4.36 2.49 -11.23
C LEU A 40 -5.23 1.33 -11.73
N GLU A 41 -6.55 1.51 -11.78
CA GLU A 41 -7.49 0.50 -12.29
C GLU A 41 -7.13 0.09 -13.73
N GLN A 42 -6.86 1.06 -14.60
CA GLN A 42 -6.45 0.81 -15.99
C GLN A 42 -5.10 0.10 -16.09
N LEU A 43 -4.12 0.51 -15.27
CA LEU A 43 -2.82 -0.12 -15.21
C LEU A 43 -2.92 -1.58 -14.78
N LEU A 44 -3.68 -1.87 -13.71
CA LEU A 44 -3.85 -3.23 -13.20
C LEU A 44 -4.54 -4.14 -14.22
N LEU A 45 -5.55 -3.65 -14.95
CA LEU A 45 -6.18 -4.40 -16.04
C LEU A 45 -5.18 -4.73 -17.15
N ALA A 46 -4.35 -3.76 -17.56
CA ALA A 46 -3.32 -3.97 -18.57
C ALA A 46 -2.26 -4.98 -18.10
N LEU A 47 -1.83 -4.91 -16.83
CA LEU A 47 -0.86 -5.83 -16.25
C LEU A 47 -1.39 -7.26 -16.17
N VAL A 48 -2.64 -7.46 -15.75
CA VAL A 48 -3.26 -8.80 -15.72
C VAL A 48 -3.39 -9.38 -17.12
N ALA A 49 -3.74 -8.56 -18.12
CA ALA A 49 -3.82 -9.02 -19.51
C ALA A 49 -2.46 -9.43 -20.07
N HIS A 50 -1.39 -8.70 -19.70
CA HIS A 50 -0.03 -8.96 -20.18
C HIS A 50 0.67 -10.10 -19.42
N TYR A 51 0.39 -10.26 -18.11
CA TYR A 51 0.99 -11.25 -17.24
C TYR A 51 -0.09 -12.14 -16.61
N PRO A 52 -0.55 -13.22 -17.29
CA PRO A 52 -1.62 -14.09 -16.77
C PRO A 52 -1.30 -14.82 -15.46
N SER A 53 -0.02 -14.85 -15.05
CA SER A 53 0.43 -15.36 -13.75
C SER A 53 0.24 -14.36 -12.60
N LEU A 54 -0.04 -13.08 -12.89
CA LEU A 54 -0.34 -12.05 -11.90
C LEU A 54 -1.77 -12.26 -11.39
N ARG A 55 -1.90 -12.92 -10.24
CA ARG A 55 -3.19 -13.31 -9.65
C ARG A 55 -3.47 -12.72 -8.28
N ARG A 56 -2.46 -12.14 -7.65
CA ARG A 56 -2.52 -11.64 -6.28
C ARG A 56 -2.14 -10.18 -6.21
N ILE A 57 -2.75 -9.47 -5.28
CA ILE A 57 -2.46 -8.07 -4.94
C ILE A 57 -2.38 -7.93 -3.42
N ALA A 58 -1.48 -7.09 -2.94
CA ALA A 58 -1.32 -6.80 -1.53
C ALA A 58 -0.89 -5.35 -1.33
N GLY A 59 -1.25 -4.79 -0.18
CA GLY A 59 -0.60 -3.61 0.36
C GLY A 59 0.79 -3.94 0.91
N HIS A 60 1.64 -2.94 1.03
CA HIS A 60 2.97 -3.13 1.60
C HIS A 60 2.88 -3.49 3.09
N ASP A 61 1.94 -2.86 3.78
CA ASP A 61 1.55 -3.14 5.16
C ASP A 61 1.13 -4.60 5.40
N GLN A 62 0.60 -5.28 4.38
CA GLN A 62 0.25 -6.70 4.46
C GLN A 62 1.46 -7.63 4.26
N LEU A 63 2.44 -7.20 3.44
CA LEU A 63 3.65 -7.98 3.17
C LEU A 63 4.73 -7.77 4.24
N ASP A 64 4.63 -6.68 5.00
CA ASP A 64 5.63 -6.21 5.94
C ASP A 64 4.99 -5.87 7.29
N LEU A 65 4.96 -6.87 8.15
CA LEU A 65 4.41 -6.77 9.51
C LEU A 65 5.43 -6.28 10.54
N GLU A 66 6.62 -5.84 10.10
CA GLU A 66 7.71 -5.45 10.97
C GLU A 66 7.35 -4.19 11.78
N ARG A 67 7.71 -4.20 13.07
CA ARG A 67 7.63 -3.03 13.95
C ARG A 67 9.03 -2.56 14.30
N VAL A 68 9.21 -1.24 14.34
CA VAL A 68 10.49 -0.59 14.66
C VAL A 68 10.31 0.37 15.84
N PRO A 69 11.37 0.68 16.61
CA PRO A 69 11.31 1.72 17.64
C PRO A 69 10.84 3.05 17.06
N ALA A 70 10.00 3.78 17.79
CA ALA A 70 9.56 5.09 17.35
C ALA A 70 10.72 6.11 17.44
N SER A 71 10.72 7.11 16.56
CA SER A 71 11.81 8.10 16.49
C SER A 71 11.77 9.12 17.63
N ASP A 72 10.60 9.33 18.24
CA ASP A 72 10.36 10.23 19.38
C ASP A 72 10.53 9.54 20.74
N ASP A 73 10.20 8.25 20.84
CA ASP A 73 10.36 7.45 22.05
C ASP A 73 10.67 5.99 21.69
N ALA A 74 11.93 5.57 21.90
CA ALA A 74 12.39 4.23 21.58
C ALA A 74 11.77 3.11 22.45
N THR A 75 11.06 3.46 23.53
CA THR A 75 10.29 2.48 24.33
C THR A 75 8.98 2.09 23.65
N LEU A 76 8.53 2.89 22.67
CA LEU A 76 7.37 2.61 21.82
C LEU A 76 7.81 1.96 20.51
N THR A 77 6.88 1.25 19.85
CA THR A 77 7.12 0.71 18.51
C THR A 77 6.02 1.16 17.55
N VAL A 78 6.37 1.37 16.29
CA VAL A 78 5.46 1.72 15.19
C VAL A 78 5.64 0.75 14.03
N ALA A 79 4.64 0.63 13.16
CA ALA A 79 4.74 -0.21 11.97
C ALA A 79 5.77 0.38 10.99
N ARG A 80 6.70 -0.44 10.49
CA ARG A 80 7.70 -0.01 9.51
C ARG A 80 7.02 0.41 8.20
N LYS A 81 6.01 -0.34 7.78
CA LYS A 81 5.17 -0.06 6.61
C LYS A 81 3.72 0.10 7.00
N ARG A 82 3.05 0.99 6.28
CA ARG A 82 1.63 1.32 6.50
C ARG A 82 0.91 1.64 5.19
N ASP A 83 1.66 1.89 4.13
CA ASP A 83 1.18 2.03 2.76
C ASP A 83 0.52 0.75 2.24
N PRO A 84 -0.61 0.86 1.50
CA PRO A 84 -1.21 2.10 0.98
C PRO A 84 -2.12 2.84 1.99
N GLY A 85 -2.26 2.35 3.22
CA GLY A 85 -2.97 3.06 4.29
C GLY A 85 -4.49 2.83 4.32
N PRO A 86 -5.15 3.30 5.38
CA PRO A 86 -6.56 2.99 5.66
C PRO A 86 -7.54 3.61 4.66
N LEU A 87 -7.15 4.69 3.98
CA LEU A 87 -7.98 5.36 2.99
C LEU A 87 -7.83 4.78 1.57
N PHE A 88 -6.97 3.79 1.36
CA PHE A 88 -6.91 3.11 0.07
C PHE A 88 -8.19 2.28 -0.17
N PRO A 89 -8.93 2.52 -1.26
CA PRO A 89 -10.26 1.94 -1.43
C PRO A 89 -10.20 0.53 -2.02
N TRP A 90 -9.71 -0.44 -1.24
CA TRP A 90 -9.55 -1.84 -1.66
C TRP A 90 -10.80 -2.42 -2.32
N ALA A 91 -11.98 -2.20 -1.74
CA ALA A 91 -13.24 -2.72 -2.29
C ALA A 91 -13.52 -2.22 -3.72
N ARG A 92 -13.19 -0.95 -4.01
CA ARG A 92 -13.34 -0.37 -5.36
C ARG A 92 -12.37 -1.03 -6.34
N VAL A 93 -11.09 -1.12 -5.97
CA VAL A 93 -10.05 -1.67 -6.85
C VAL A 93 -10.32 -3.15 -7.14
N LEU A 94 -10.63 -3.95 -6.12
CA LEU A 94 -10.92 -5.38 -6.25
C LEU A 94 -12.20 -5.66 -7.05
N ALA A 95 -13.16 -4.74 -7.08
CA ALA A 95 -14.34 -4.86 -7.93
C ALA A 95 -14.02 -4.66 -9.44
N LYS A 96 -12.86 -4.10 -9.78
CA LYS A 96 -12.47 -3.76 -11.16
C LYS A 96 -11.51 -4.75 -11.80
N VAL A 97 -10.80 -5.56 -11.01
CA VAL A 97 -9.71 -6.40 -11.50
C VAL A 97 -9.84 -7.83 -10.98
N PRO A 98 -9.44 -8.86 -11.74
CA PRO A 98 -9.54 -10.26 -11.31
C PRO A 98 -8.34 -10.67 -10.43
N LEU A 99 -7.91 -9.80 -9.52
CA LEU A 99 -6.83 -10.07 -8.56
C LEU A 99 -7.43 -10.44 -7.20
N GLN A 100 -6.78 -11.36 -6.50
CA GLN A 100 -7.16 -11.76 -5.16
C GLN A 100 -6.24 -11.09 -4.13
N PRO A 101 -6.77 -10.59 -2.99
CA PRO A 101 -5.93 -10.16 -1.89
C PRO A 101 -5.01 -11.29 -1.41
N VAL A 102 -3.79 -10.94 -1.00
CA VAL A 102 -2.99 -11.87 -0.20
C VAL A 102 -3.64 -12.00 1.19
N GLY A 103 -3.82 -13.24 1.64
CA GLY A 103 -4.39 -13.57 2.95
C GLY A 103 -3.38 -13.59 4.07
#